data_AF-H9W682-F1
#
_entry.id   AF-H9W682-F1
#
_cell.length_a   1.000
_cell.length_b   1.000
_cell.length_c   1.000
_cell.angle_alpha   90.00
_cell.angle_beta   90.00
_cell.angle_gamma   90.00
#
_symmetry.space_group_name_H-M   'P 1'
#
loop_
_entity.id
_entity.type
_entity.pdbx_description
1 polymer ?
#
loop_
_entity_poly.entity_id
_entity_poly.type
_entity_poly.pdbx_seq_one_letter_code
_entity_poly.pdbx_strand_id
1 'polypeptide(L)'
;MAMRREQDDGHKVKLNVGGKRFVTSPSTVENAGRESMLGAMISHDWAPEKPNSHEYFIDRNPDYFSLLLDFLRTGELHFPPH
;
A
#
# COMPACT_ATOMS: atom_id res chain seq x y z
N MET A 1 11.23 -10.19 29.16
CA MET A 1 10.94 -9.17 28.13
C MET A 1 10.68 -9.90 26.82
N ALA A 2 9.44 -10.30 26.55
CA ALA A 2 9.11 -10.99 25.30
C ALA A 2 8.89 -9.94 24.21
N MET A 3 9.83 -9.87 23.25
CA MET A 3 9.59 -9.21 21.97
C MET A 3 8.37 -9.89 21.34
N ARG A 4 7.26 -9.16 21.23
CA ARG A 4 6.14 -9.58 20.38
C ARG A 4 6.69 -9.70 18.97
N ARG A 5 6.76 -10.92 18.45
CA ARG A 5 6.95 -11.14 17.01
C ARG A 5 5.82 -10.38 16.33
N GLU A 6 6.15 -9.36 15.55
CA GLU A 6 5.23 -8.84 14.54
C GLU A 6 4.79 -10.05 13.72
N GLN A 7 3.53 -10.42 13.84
CA GLN A 7 2.96 -11.51 13.08
C GLN A 7 3.17 -11.16 11.61
N ASP A 8 3.80 -12.08 10.89
CA ASP A 8 3.92 -12.04 9.44
C ASP A 8 2.51 -12.13 8.85
N ASP A 9 1.88 -10.97 8.66
CA ASP A 9 0.65 -10.81 7.89
C ASP A 9 1.01 -11.01 6.41
N GLY A 10 1.31 -12.23 6.00
CA GLY A 10 1.75 -12.59 4.63
C GLY A 10 0.80 -12.18 3.50
N HIS A 11 -0.29 -11.49 3.82
CA HIS A 11 -1.31 -10.95 2.93
C HIS A 11 -1.49 -9.43 3.01
N LYS A 12 -0.55 -8.67 3.60
CA LYS A 12 -0.62 -7.19 3.66
C LYS A 12 0.57 -6.52 2.97
N VAL A 13 0.28 -5.38 2.35
CA VAL A 13 1.24 -4.47 1.72
C VAL A 13 1.36 -3.24 2.61
N LYS A 14 2.58 -2.88 3.01
CA LYS A 14 2.85 -1.65 3.75
C LYS A 14 3.39 -0.59 2.78
N LEU A 15 2.79 0.59 2.78
CA LEU A 15 3.16 1.72 1.94
C LEU A 15 3.44 2.92 2.84
N ASN A 16 4.58 3.56 2.66
CA ASN A 16 4.95 4.79 3.33
C ASN A 16 4.86 5.94 2.33
N VAL A 17 3.83 6.76 2.44
CA VAL A 17 3.53 7.82 1.47
C VAL A 17 3.81 9.17 2.12
N GLY A 18 4.87 9.85 1.65
CA GLY A 18 5.29 11.15 2.20
C GLY A 18 5.56 11.13 3.71
N GLY A 19 5.91 9.97 4.28
CA GLY A 19 6.14 9.78 5.72
C GLY A 19 4.96 9.17 6.50
N LYS A 20 3.75 9.07 5.90
CA LYS A 20 2.59 8.42 6.54
C LYS A 20 2.50 6.96 6.12
N ARG A 21 2.35 6.06 7.09
CA ARG A 21 2.22 4.62 6.85
C ARG A 21 0.77 4.24 6.57
N PHE A 22 0.59 3.47 5.50
CA PHE A 22 -0.64 2.81 5.08
C PHE A 22 -0.40 1.31 5.04
N VAL A 23 -1.43 0.55 5.44
CA VAL A 23 -1.42 -0.90 5.33
C VAL A 23 -2.69 -1.32 4.61
N THR A 24 -2.55 -2.16 3.58
CA THR A 24 -3.68 -2.62 2.76
C THR A 24 -3.45 -4.04 2.25
N SER A 25 -4.41 -4.65 1.54
CA SER A 25 -4.23 -5.95 0.90
C SER A 25 -3.66 -5.83 -0.52
N PRO A 26 -2.98 -6.86 -1.05
CA PRO A 26 -2.60 -6.93 -2.45
C PRO A 26 -3.78 -6.71 -3.40
N SER A 27 -4.95 -7.28 -3.10
CA SER A 27 -6.16 -7.12 -3.90
C SER A 27 -6.63 -5.67 -4.04
N THR A 28 -6.51 -4.85 -3.00
CA THR A 28 -6.80 -3.40 -3.11
C THR A 28 -5.82 -2.71 -4.06
N VAL A 29 -4.54 -3.12 -4.05
CA VAL A 29 -3.53 -2.53 -4.94
C VAL A 29 -3.75 -2.99 -6.39
N GLU A 30 -4.18 -4.23 -6.61
CA GLU A 30 -4.54 -4.75 -7.94
C GLU A 30 -5.68 -3.97 -8.59
N ASN A 31 -6.62 -3.43 -7.81
CA ASN A 31 -7.69 -2.56 -8.31
C ASN A 31 -7.18 -1.27 -8.97
N ALA A 32 -5.92 -0.86 -8.73
CA ALA A 32 -5.31 0.26 -9.43
C ALA A 32 -5.03 -0.06 -10.92
N GLY A 33 -5.12 -1.32 -11.32
CA GLY A 33 -4.81 -1.81 -12.66
C GLY A 33 -3.32 -2.16 -12.81
N ARG A 34 -3.04 -3.19 -13.61
CA ARG A 34 -1.69 -3.73 -13.81
C ARG A 34 -0.71 -2.72 -14.43
N GLU A 35 -1.22 -1.83 -15.27
CA GLU A 35 -0.43 -0.78 -15.93
C GLU A 35 -0.17 0.44 -15.03
N SER A 36 -0.73 0.47 -13.81
CA SER A 36 -0.50 1.56 -12.87
C SER A 36 0.84 1.38 -12.14
N MET A 37 1.39 2.48 -11.64
CA MET A 37 2.57 2.45 -10.76
C MET A 37 2.36 1.51 -9.56
N LEU A 38 1.16 1.49 -8.99
CA LEU A 38 0.82 0.62 -7.86
C LEU A 38 0.74 -0.86 -8.25
N GLY A 39 0.23 -1.17 -9.44
CA GLY A 39 0.21 -2.53 -10.00
C GLY A 39 1.57 -3.02 -10.50
N ALA A 40 2.47 -2.10 -10.86
CA ALA A 40 3.86 -2.35 -11.21
C ALA A 40 4.77 -2.53 -9.99
N MET A 41 4.49 -1.83 -8.88
CA MET A 41 4.79 -2.32 -7.53
C MET A 41 4.01 -3.65 -7.33
N ILE A 42 3.94 -4.39 -6.23
CA ILE A 42 3.25 -5.71 -6.10
C ILE A 42 3.45 -6.87 -7.13
N SER A 43 3.71 -6.68 -8.43
CA SER A 43 3.94 -7.76 -9.40
C SER A 43 5.22 -8.53 -9.04
N HIS A 44 5.36 -9.81 -9.42
CA HIS A 44 6.59 -10.55 -9.06
C HIS A 44 7.82 -10.07 -9.83
N ASP A 45 7.64 -9.30 -10.90
CA ASP A 45 8.68 -9.00 -11.89
C ASP A 45 9.59 -7.82 -11.49
N TRP A 46 9.24 -7.03 -10.47
CA TRP A 46 9.98 -5.82 -10.09
C TRP A 46 10.71 -5.90 -8.75
N ALA A 47 10.54 -6.98 -7.98
CA ALA A 47 11.17 -7.15 -6.67
C ALA A 47 12.30 -8.20 -6.73
N PRO A 48 13.53 -7.82 -7.12
CA PRO A 48 14.68 -8.69 -6.97
C PRO A 48 14.94 -8.84 -5.47
N GLU A 49 14.73 -10.06 -4.96
CA GLU A 49 15.18 -10.53 -3.64
C GLU A 49 14.73 -9.68 -2.44
N LYS A 50 13.62 -10.11 -1.81
CA LYS A 50 13.11 -9.60 -0.53
C LYS A 50 14.24 -9.31 0.49
N PRO A 51 14.54 -8.04 0.80
CA PRO A 51 15.50 -7.72 1.83
C PRO A 51 14.74 -7.19 3.05
N ASN A 52 14.02 -8.05 3.79
CA ASN A 52 13.45 -7.82 5.14
C ASN A 52 12.67 -6.50 5.41
N SER A 53 12.45 -5.65 4.40
CA SER A 53 11.85 -4.33 4.50
C SER A 53 10.52 -4.41 3.78
N HIS A 54 9.51 -4.82 4.53
CA HIS A 54 8.14 -5.04 4.08
C HIS A 54 7.36 -3.75 3.75
N GLU A 55 8.04 -2.62 3.53
CA GLU A 55 7.45 -1.29 3.36
C GLU A 55 7.99 -0.61 2.11
N TYR A 56 7.10 -0.13 1.24
CA TYR A 56 7.46 0.64 0.05
C TYR A 56 7.27 2.13 0.27
N PHE A 57 8.29 2.93 -0.04
CA PHE A 57 8.20 4.38 0.05
C PHE A 57 7.67 5.00 -1.25
N ILE A 58 6.75 5.96 -1.12
CA ILE A 58 6.14 6.72 -2.21
C ILE A 58 6.26 8.20 -1.86
N ASP A 59 7.00 8.95 -2.67
CA ASP A 59 7.23 10.39 -2.46
C ASP A 59 6.04 11.24 -2.94
N ARG A 60 4.88 11.09 -2.28
CA ARG A 60 3.62 11.78 -2.60
C ARG A 60 2.92 12.26 -1.33
N ASN A 61 1.95 13.16 -1.51
CA ASN A 61 1.15 13.68 -0.40
C ASN A 61 0.21 12.57 0.15
N PRO A 62 0.28 12.26 1.45
CA PRO A 62 -0.52 11.20 2.06
C PRO A 62 -2.03 11.47 2.10
N ASP A 63 -2.49 12.72 2.13
CA ASP A 63 -3.91 13.03 2.28
C ASP A 63 -4.70 12.69 1.01
N TYR A 64 -4.12 13.01 -0.16
CA TYR A 64 -4.68 12.57 -1.44
C TYR A 64 -4.55 11.05 -1.63
N PHE A 65 -3.49 10.44 -1.09
CA PHE A 65 -3.34 8.99 -1.15
C PHE A 65 -4.40 8.25 -0.34
N SER A 66 -4.86 8.80 0.79
CA SER A 66 -6.01 8.21 1.51
C SER A 66 -7.27 8.12 0.63
N LEU A 67 -7.60 9.20 -0.09
CA LEU A 67 -8.77 9.23 -0.98
C LEU A 67 -8.62 8.22 -2.12
N LEU A 68 -7.43 8.14 -2.72
CA LEU A 68 -7.13 7.13 -3.74
C LEU A 68 -7.32 5.73 -3.17
N LEU A 69 -6.79 5.46 -1.97
CA LEU A 69 -6.86 4.14 -1.37
C LEU A 69 -8.30 3.73 -1.03
N ASP A 70 -9.14 4.67 -0.59
CA ASP A 70 -10.56 4.41 -0.35
C ASP A 70 -11.34 4.19 -1.64
N PHE A 71 -11.02 4.93 -2.71
CA PHE A 71 -11.53 4.66 -4.05
C PHE A 71 -11.16 3.24 -4.52
N LEU A 72 -9.91 2.81 -4.33
CA LEU A 72 -9.49 1.46 -4.70
C LEU A 72 -10.17 0.35 -3.87
N ARG A 73 -10.64 0.66 -2.66
CA ARG A 73 -11.38 -0.28 -1.79
C ARG A 73 -12.85 -0.40 -2.15
N THR A 74 -13.47 0.70 -2.52
CA THR A 74 -14.93 0.82 -2.63
C THR A 74 -15.44 0.97 -4.06
N GLY A 75 -14.60 1.45 -4.97
CA GLY A 75 -15.01 1.92 -6.30
C GLY A 75 -15.66 3.31 -6.30
N GLU A 76 -15.78 3.96 -5.13
CA GLU A 76 -16.44 5.25 -4.96
C GLU A 76 -15.47 6.31 -4.42
N LEU A 77 -15.62 7.55 -4.89
CA LEU A 77 -14.77 8.66 -4.44
C LEU A 77 -15.49 9.47 -3.36
N HIS A 78 -15.08 9.27 -2.10
CA HIS A 78 -15.62 10.01 -0.96
C HIS A 78 -14.69 11.16 -0.58
N PHE A 79 -15.18 12.39 -0.67
CA PHE A 79 -14.46 13.56 -0.17
C PHE A 79 -14.85 13.85 1.28
N PRO A 80 -13.92 14.28 2.15
CA PRO A 80 -14.26 14.75 3.48
C PRO A 80 -15.23 15.94 3.39
N PRO A 81 -16.21 16.05 4.29
CA PRO A 81 -17.00 17.27 4.42
C PRO A 81 -16.06 18.44 4.79
N HIS A 82 -16.35 19.62 4.22
CA HIS A 82 -15.59 20.86 4.42
C HIS A 82 -15.51 21.31 5.89
#